data_AF-A0A1Q8ZHT1-F1
#
_entry.id   AF-A0A1Q8ZHT1-F1
#
_cell.length_a   1.000
_cell.length_b   1.000
_cell.length_c   1.000
_cell.angle_alpha   90.00
_cell.angle_beta   90.00
_cell.angle_gamma   90.00
#
_symmetry.space_group_name_H-M   'P 1'
#
loop_
_entity.id
_entity.type
_entity.pdbx_description
1 polymer ?
#
loop_
_entity_poly.entity_id
_entity_poly.type
_entity_poly.pdbx_seq_one_letter_code
_entity_poly.pdbx_strand_id
1 'polypeptide(L)'
;MAGLAISELRTVRQTPVQALAQDTETLLINEHLVSQFKFWMDGQIQSGMRYRHLFFRLVHQFDNNQRHHAFELAWQVALPGEQVVITTTGKQYKIWAELKSIHG
;
A
#
# COMPACT_ATOMS: atom_id res chain seq x y z
N MET A 1 8.35 -40.56 48.90
CA MET A 1 9.24 -39.39 49.07
C MET A 1 10.27 -39.47 47.95
N ALA A 2 10.34 -38.64 46.91
CA ALA A 2 9.62 -37.46 46.48
C ALA A 2 9.56 -37.50 44.93
N GLY A 3 8.48 -36.98 44.33
CA GLY A 3 8.37 -36.79 42.89
C GLY A 3 8.99 -35.46 42.45
N LEU A 4 9.36 -35.37 41.16
CA LEU A 4 9.64 -34.16 40.38
C LEU A 4 9.42 -34.58 38.90
N ALA A 5 8.22 -34.43 38.36
CA ALA A 5 7.72 -33.23 37.66
C ALA A 5 8.39 -33.03 36.29
N ILE A 6 7.79 -33.63 35.26
CA ILE A 6 7.96 -33.24 33.86
C ILE A 6 7.48 -31.79 33.75
N SER A 7 8.42 -30.87 33.58
CA SER A 7 8.13 -29.44 33.43
C SER A 7 8.89 -28.93 32.22
N GLU A 8 8.11 -28.62 31.18
CA GLU A 8 8.22 -27.49 30.27
C GLU A 8 9.62 -26.89 30.02
N LEU A 9 9.98 -26.68 28.76
CA LEU A 9 9.98 -25.32 28.22
C LEU A 9 10.18 -25.30 26.70
N ARG A 10 9.10 -24.85 26.04
CA ARG A 10 9.05 -24.18 24.75
C ARG A 10 10.28 -23.32 24.52
N THR A 11 10.97 -23.52 23.41
CA THR A 11 11.48 -22.38 22.65
C THR A 11 11.45 -22.75 21.17
N VAL A 12 10.24 -22.76 20.60
CA VAL A 12 10.11 -22.38 19.19
C VAL A 12 10.78 -21.03 19.10
N ARG A 13 11.92 -20.96 18.39
CA ARG A 13 12.58 -19.71 18.06
C ARG A 13 11.59 -18.92 17.21
N GLN A 14 10.74 -18.16 17.88
CA GLN A 14 10.00 -17.07 17.24
C GLN A 14 11.07 -16.06 16.85
N THR A 15 11.50 -16.15 15.60
CA THR A 15 12.15 -15.03 14.92
C THR A 15 11.23 -13.83 15.12
N PRO A 16 11.72 -12.69 15.62
CA PRO A 16 10.90 -11.49 15.64
C PRO A 16 10.72 -11.07 14.19
N VAL A 17 9.57 -11.41 13.60
CA VAL A 17 9.11 -10.88 12.31
C VAL A 17 8.89 -9.35 12.39
N GLN A 18 9.04 -8.76 13.58
CA GLN A 18 8.68 -7.40 13.94
C GLN A 18 9.75 -6.34 13.68
N ALA A 19 10.87 -6.65 13.01
CA ALA A 19 12.00 -5.71 12.94
C ALA A 19 12.17 -4.90 11.64
N LEU A 20 11.44 -5.13 10.54
CA LEU A 20 11.74 -4.42 9.27
C LEU A 20 10.56 -4.03 8.35
N ALA A 21 9.31 -4.16 8.76
CA ALA A 21 8.22 -3.52 8.03
C ALA A 21 7.91 -2.19 8.71
N GLN A 22 8.44 -1.08 8.18
CA GLN A 22 7.73 0.18 8.37
C GLN A 22 6.29 -0.06 7.90
N ASP A 23 5.32 0.26 8.75
CA ASP A 23 3.89 0.01 8.55
C ASP A 23 3.35 0.76 7.32
N THR A 24 3.68 0.31 6.12
CA THR A 24 3.10 0.83 4.90
C THR A 24 1.76 0.12 4.70
N GLU A 25 0.77 0.53 5.48
CA GLU A 25 -0.61 0.06 5.30
C GLU A 25 -1.15 0.60 3.97
N THR A 26 -1.22 -0.27 2.96
CA THR A 26 -1.82 0.08 1.66
C THR A 26 -3.31 0.37 1.86
N LEU A 27 -3.69 1.65 1.80
CA LEU A 27 -5.05 2.10 2.04
C LEU A 27 -5.94 1.82 0.82
N LEU A 28 -7.06 1.11 1.03
CA LEU A 28 -8.11 0.93 0.02
C LEU A 28 -9.23 1.97 0.22
N ILE A 29 -9.54 2.74 -0.82
CA ILE A 29 -10.52 3.84 -0.79
C ILE A 29 -11.59 3.63 -1.88
N ASN A 30 -12.83 4.02 -1.60
CA ASN A 30 -13.83 4.17 -2.66
C ASN A 30 -13.46 5.34 -3.57
N GLU A 31 -13.34 5.11 -4.88
CA GLU A 31 -12.91 6.11 -5.86
C GLU A 31 -13.84 7.34 -5.93
N HIS A 32 -15.09 7.22 -5.49
CA HIS A 32 -16.01 8.36 -5.40
C HIS A 32 -15.66 9.36 -4.30
N LEU A 33 -14.74 9.02 -3.39
CA LEU A 33 -14.30 9.88 -2.28
C LEU A 33 -13.03 10.68 -2.58
N VAL A 34 -12.46 10.54 -3.78
CA VAL A 34 -11.25 11.25 -4.19
C VAL A 34 -11.56 12.26 -5.28
N SER A 35 -10.82 13.37 -5.30
CA SER A 35 -10.92 14.37 -6.37
C SER A 35 -9.89 14.09 -7.45
N GLN A 36 -10.32 13.59 -8.61
CA GLN A 36 -9.42 13.30 -9.74
C GLN A 36 -9.16 14.55 -10.59
N PHE A 37 -7.96 14.65 -11.16
CA PHE A 37 -7.55 15.71 -12.06
C PHE A 37 -6.59 15.17 -13.12
N LYS A 38 -6.29 16.00 -14.13
CA LYS A 38 -5.26 15.73 -15.15
C LYS A 38 -4.15 16.75 -14.99
N PHE A 39 -2.92 16.34 -15.26
CA PHE A 39 -1.74 17.22 -15.20
C PHE A 39 -0.71 16.79 -16.24
N TRP A 40 0.24 17.67 -16.56
CA TRP A 40 1.31 17.39 -17.51
C TRP A 40 2.58 16.97 -16.76
N MET A 41 3.16 15.81 -17.10
CA MET A 41 4.41 15.32 -16.53
C MET A 41 5.06 14.33 -17.51
N ASP A 42 6.39 14.33 -17.59
CA ASP A 42 7.17 13.44 -18.47
C ASP A 42 6.72 13.51 -19.95
N GLY A 43 6.34 14.70 -20.41
CA GLY A 43 5.94 14.93 -21.80
C GLY A 43 4.56 14.39 -22.20
N GLN A 44 3.72 14.01 -21.23
CA GLN A 44 2.39 13.47 -21.49
C GLN A 44 1.36 13.90 -20.43
N ILE A 45 0.06 13.77 -20.77
CA ILE A 45 -1.03 14.00 -19.82
C ILE A 45 -1.14 12.79 -18.89
N GLN A 46 -1.02 13.05 -17.60
CA GLN A 46 -1.16 12.07 -16.53
C GLN A 46 -2.50 12.22 -15.80
N SER A 47 -2.91 11.15 -15.13
CA SER A 47 -4.05 11.17 -14.21
C SER A 47 -3.56 11.34 -12.78
N GLY A 48 -4.14 12.30 -12.07
CA GLY A 48 -3.86 12.54 -10.67
C GLY A 48 -5.11 12.45 -9.81
N MET A 49 -4.92 12.31 -8.51
CA MET A 49 -5.98 12.47 -7.53
C MET A 49 -5.48 13.22 -6.31
N ARG A 50 -6.38 13.96 -5.67
CA ARG A 50 -6.19 14.51 -4.33
C ARG A 50 -6.96 13.64 -3.34
N TYR A 51 -6.27 13.20 -2.31
CA TYR A 51 -6.89 12.56 -1.15
C TYR A 51 -6.33 13.19 0.12
N ARG A 52 -7.22 13.74 0.95
CA ARG A 52 -6.86 14.60 2.10
C ARG A 52 -5.99 15.78 1.65
N HIS A 53 -4.77 15.88 2.16
CA HIS A 53 -3.78 16.93 1.87
C HIS A 53 -2.67 16.48 0.91
N LEU A 54 -2.77 15.25 0.38
CA LEU A 54 -1.76 14.67 -0.49
C LEU A 54 -2.26 14.58 -1.93
N PHE A 55 -1.31 14.68 -2.85
CA PHE A 55 -1.52 14.50 -4.27
C PHE A 55 -0.89 13.17 -4.69
N PHE A 56 -1.55 12.48 -5.61
CA PHE A 56 -1.09 11.20 -6.11
C PHE A 56 -1.18 11.17 -7.63
N ARG A 57 -0.31 10.38 -8.25
CA ARG A 57 -0.36 10.02 -9.66
C ARG A 57 -0.86 8.60 -9.83
N LEU A 58 -1.61 8.36 -10.90
CA LEU A 58 -2.00 7.02 -11.30
C LEU A 58 -0.76 6.26 -11.77
N VAL A 59 -0.53 5.08 -11.18
CA VAL A 59 0.56 4.18 -11.56
C VAL A 59 0.03 3.07 -12.46
N HIS A 60 -1.09 2.45 -12.05
CA HIS A 60 -1.69 1.35 -12.80
C HIS A 60 -3.19 1.25 -12.57
N GLN A 61 -3.88 0.62 -13.51
CA GLN A 61 -5.30 0.31 -13.43
C GLN A 61 -5.51 -1.17 -13.75
N PHE A 62 -6.38 -1.80 -12.98
CA PHE A 62 -6.73 -3.21 -13.06
C PHE A 62 -8.24 -3.38 -13.15
N ASP A 63 -8.68 -4.44 -13.82
CA ASP A 63 -10.08 -4.85 -13.79
C ASP A 63 -10.41 -5.54 -12.44
N ASN A 64 -11.70 -5.66 -12.12
CA ASN A 64 -12.15 -6.25 -10.86
C ASN A 64 -11.59 -7.68 -10.61
N ASN A 65 -11.42 -8.46 -11.68
CA ASN A 65 -10.91 -9.84 -11.61
C ASN A 65 -9.41 -9.91 -11.25
N GLN A 66 -8.71 -8.77 -11.28
CA GLN A 66 -7.29 -8.66 -11.01
C GLN A 66 -7.00 -8.02 -9.65
N ARG A 67 -7.96 -8.09 -8.71
CA ARG A 67 -7.80 -7.55 -7.35
C ARG A 67 -6.48 -7.96 -6.71
N HIS A 68 -6.14 -9.25 -6.69
CA HIS A 68 -4.90 -9.73 -6.08
C HIS A 68 -3.65 -9.07 -6.66
N HIS A 69 -3.58 -8.97 -7.99
CA HIS A 69 -2.48 -8.30 -8.69
C HIS A 69 -2.39 -6.80 -8.34
N ALA A 70 -3.53 -6.12 -8.14
CA ALA A 70 -3.54 -4.74 -7.72
C ALA A 70 -2.92 -4.54 -6.32
N PHE A 71 -3.20 -5.44 -5.38
CA PHE A 71 -2.61 -5.39 -4.04
C PHE A 71 -1.13 -5.79 -4.05
N GLU A 72 -0.75 -6.83 -4.80
CA GLU A 72 0.65 -7.24 -4.95
C GLU A 72 1.51 -6.13 -5.56
N LEU A 73 1.04 -5.51 -6.65
CA LEU A 73 1.77 -4.42 -7.29
C LEU A 73 1.83 -3.19 -6.37
N ALA A 74 0.75 -2.87 -5.64
CA ALA A 74 0.77 -1.75 -4.71
C ALA A 74 1.83 -1.95 -3.61
N TRP A 75 1.97 -3.18 -3.12
CA TRP A 75 3.02 -3.55 -2.17
C TRP A 75 4.42 -3.42 -2.79
N GLN A 76 4.61 -3.82 -4.03
CA GLN A 76 5.90 -3.69 -4.73
C GLN A 76 6.27 -2.24 -5.03
N VAL A 77 5.29 -1.39 -5.31
CA VAL A 77 5.48 0.04 -5.60
C VAL A 77 5.69 0.86 -4.33
N ALA A 78 5.27 0.35 -3.17
CA ALA A 78 5.44 1.01 -1.88
C ALA A 78 6.93 1.06 -1.48
N LEU A 79 7.60 2.15 -1.84
CA LEU A 79 8.95 2.45 -1.38
C LEU A 79 8.93 3.01 0.05
N PRO A 80 10.00 2.84 0.85
CA PRO A 80 10.11 3.44 2.17
C PRO A 80 9.82 4.95 2.15
N GLY A 81 8.82 5.36 2.92
CA GLY A 81 8.39 6.75 3.02
C GLY A 81 7.60 7.29 1.82
N GLU A 82 7.13 6.45 0.89
CA GLU A 82 6.14 6.81 -0.13
C GLU A 82 4.78 6.22 0.21
N GLN A 83 3.73 7.04 0.16
CA GLN A 83 2.37 6.53 0.32
C GLN A 83 1.86 5.97 -1.01
N VAL A 84 1.39 4.71 -0.95
CA VAL A 84 0.67 4.06 -2.03
C VAL A 84 -0.76 3.79 -1.60
N VAL A 85 -1.70 4.16 -2.46
CA VAL A 85 -3.14 4.06 -2.21
C VAL A 85 -3.80 3.29 -3.34
N ILE A 86 -4.76 2.44 -3.00
CA ILE A 86 -5.61 1.77 -3.97
C ILE A 86 -6.99 2.43 -3.93
N THR A 87 -7.55 2.80 -5.09
CA THR A 87 -8.98 3.15 -5.19
C THR A 87 -9.76 2.07 -5.92
N THR A 88 -11.05 1.94 -5.61
CA THR A 88 -11.96 1.05 -6.34
C THR A 88 -13.32 1.69 -6.63
N THR A 89 -13.90 1.36 -7.78
CA THR A 89 -15.31 1.64 -8.13
C THR A 89 -16.20 0.40 -8.02
N GLY A 90 -15.65 -0.73 -7.55
CA GLY A 90 -16.27 -2.06 -7.64
C GLY A 90 -16.12 -2.75 -9.00
N LYS A 91 -15.74 -2.01 -10.07
CA LYS A 91 -15.45 -2.58 -11.39
C LYS A 91 -13.97 -2.61 -11.74
N GLN A 92 -13.19 -1.72 -11.13
CA GLN A 92 -11.76 -1.58 -11.38
C GLN A 92 -11.05 -1.23 -10.07
N TYR A 93 -9.75 -1.48 -10.06
CA TYR A 93 -8.82 -1.02 -9.04
C TYR A 93 -7.78 -0.10 -9.68
N LYS A 94 -7.39 0.96 -8.99
CA LYS A 94 -6.34 1.87 -9.44
C LYS A 94 -5.31 2.03 -8.34
N ILE A 95 -4.04 1.93 -8.71
CA ILE A 95 -2.91 2.18 -7.80
C ILE A 95 -2.45 3.61 -8.01
N TRP A 96 -2.28 4.32 -6.92
CA TRP A 96 -1.85 5.69 -6.89
C TRP A 96 -0.61 5.82 -6.01
N ALA A 97 0.42 6.47 -6.54
CA ALA A 97 1.64 6.80 -5.79
C ALA A 97 1.67 8.29 -5.48
N GLU A 98 2.10 8.65 -4.28
CA GLU A 98 2.22 10.03 -3.84
C GLU A 98 3.11 10.84 -4.79
N LEU A 99 2.64 12.02 -5.17
CA LEU A 99 3.45 13.03 -5.84
C LEU A 99 4.23 13.79 -4.77
N LYS A 100 5.47 13.38 -4.53
CA LYS A 100 6.38 14.13 -3.67
C LYS A 100 6.79 15.41 -4.39
N SER A 101 6.59 16.54 -3.71
CA SER A 101 7.27 17.78 -4.11
C SER A 101 8.76 17.59 -3.88
N ILE A 102 9.55 17.77 -4.93
CA ILE A 102 11.00 17.91 -4.81
C ILE A 102 11.19 19.18 -3.97
N HIS A 103 11.43 19.03 -2.66
CA HIS A 103 11.97 20.14 -1.89
C HIS A 103 13.36 20.39 -2.47
N GLY A 104 13.47 21.46 -3.25
CA GLY A 104 14.74 21.97 -3.77
C GLY A 104 15.61 22.55 -2.68
#